data_AF-A0AAV3RQ07-F1
#
_entry.id   AF-A0AAV3RQ07-F1
#
_cell.length_a   1.000
_cell.length_b   1.000
_cell.length_c   1.000
_cell.angle_alpha   90.00
_cell.angle_beta   90.00
_cell.angle_gamma   90.00
#
_symmetry.space_group_name_H-M   'P 1'
#
loop_
_entity.id
_entity.type
_entity.pdbx_description
1 polymer ?
#
loop_
_entity_poly.entity_id
_entity_poly.type
_entity_poly.pdbx_seq_one_letter_code
_entity_poly.pdbx_strand_id
1 'polypeptide(L)'
;MPDAMEVIYQAALDLGKHGAVKEYLGDVETAEASYTKAVHLLIFLLVEAPFLIMNPPFSLTNSDRYRLQSYINLLTNRQSVSRSQRIVHLKCGDQQCTPKGSG
;
A
#
# COMPACT_ATOMS: atom_id res chain seq x y z
N MET A 1 2.32 18.55 19.82
CA MET A 1 2.09 17.14 19.45
C MET A 1 0.86 17.12 18.54
N PRO A 2 0.91 16.54 17.33
CA PRO A 2 -0.28 16.41 16.49
C PRO A 2 -1.33 15.54 17.18
N ASP A 3 -2.61 15.73 16.85
CA ASP A 3 -3.66 14.86 17.36
C ASP A 3 -3.48 13.43 16.84
N ALA A 4 -4.11 12.46 17.52
CA ALA A 4 -3.92 11.05 17.20
C ALA A 4 -4.31 10.68 15.77
N MET A 5 -5.32 11.34 15.19
CA MET A 5 -5.78 11.07 13.83
C MET A 5 -4.81 11.61 12.80
N GLU A 6 -4.26 12.80 13.03
CA GLU A 6 -3.18 13.35 12.21
C GLU A 6 -1.92 12.46 12.29
N VAL A 7 -1.57 11.94 13.47
CA VAL A 7 -0.46 10.97 13.60
C VAL A 7 -0.70 9.71 12.78
N ILE A 8 -1.91 9.15 12.83
CA ILE A 8 -2.28 7.97 12.04
C ILE A 8 -2.22 8.27 10.53
N TYR A 9 -2.68 9.45 10.12
CA TYR A 9 -2.62 9.88 8.72
C TYR A 9 -1.18 9.98 8.23
N GLN A 10 -0.31 10.65 8.97
CA GLN A 10 1.11 10.78 8.62
C GLN A 10 1.82 9.42 8.59
N ALA A 11 1.54 8.55 9.58
CA ALA A 11 2.09 7.19 9.61
C ALA A 11 1.69 6.38 8.36
N ALA A 12 0.44 6.51 7.89
CA ALA A 12 -0.01 5.86 6.67
C ALA A 12 0.75 6.37 5.43
N LEU A 13 0.96 7.69 5.32
CA LEU A 13 1.73 8.27 4.22
C LEU A 13 3.18 7.81 4.23
N ASP A 14 3.81 7.75 5.40
CA ASP A 14 5.20 7.34 5.52
C ASP A 14 5.39 5.85 5.22
N LEU A 15 4.45 5.00 5.62
CA LEU A 15 4.41 3.60 5.20
C LEU A 15 4.25 3.47 3.67
N GLY A 16 3.39 4.28 3.06
CA GLY A 16 3.23 4.32 1.60
C GLY A 16 4.52 4.72 0.88
N LYS A 17 5.19 5.79 1.34
CA LYS A 17 6.49 6.22 0.78
C LYS A 17 7.57 5.15 0.98
N HIS A 18 7.64 4.55 2.16
CA HIS A 18 8.59 3.49 2.46
C HIS A 18 8.37 2.29 1.55
N GLY A 19 7.12 1.88 1.36
CA GLY A 19 6.75 0.81 0.43
C GLY A 19 7.22 1.11 -1.00
N ALA A 20 7.04 2.35 -1.47
CA ALA A 20 7.52 2.76 -2.79
C ALA A 20 9.04 2.73 -2.94
N VAL A 21 9.78 3.13 -1.90
CA VAL A 21 11.25 3.00 -1.88
C VAL A 21 11.66 1.52 -1.94
N LYS A 22 11.01 0.66 -1.15
CA LYS A 22 11.29 -0.79 -1.14
C LYS A 22 10.97 -1.46 -2.46
N GLU A 23 9.84 -1.12 -3.07
CA GLU A 23 9.44 -1.59 -4.40
C GLU A 23 10.49 -1.20 -5.45
N TYR A 24 10.93 0.06 -5.44
CA TYR A 24 11.96 0.56 -6.35
C TYR A 24 13.31 -0.18 -6.19
N LEU A 25 13.63 -0.60 -4.96
CA LEU A 25 14.84 -1.36 -4.65
C LEU A 25 14.69 -2.88 -4.90
N GLY A 26 13.55 -3.34 -5.42
CA GLY A 26 13.28 -4.75 -5.71
C GLY A 26 12.82 -5.59 -4.49
N ASP A 27 12.69 -4.97 -3.32
CA ASP A 27 12.19 -5.59 -2.09
C ASP A 27 10.64 -5.54 -2.07
N VAL A 28 10.05 -6.33 -2.96
CA VAL A 28 8.60 -6.33 -3.23
C VAL A 28 7.79 -6.81 -2.02
N GLU A 29 8.29 -7.76 -1.25
CA GLU A 29 7.59 -8.30 -0.08
C GLU A 29 7.47 -7.25 1.03
N THR A 30 8.55 -6.54 1.34
CA THR A 30 8.52 -5.43 2.31
C THR A 30 7.67 -4.27 1.80
N ALA A 31 7.68 -4.02 0.49
CA ALA A 31 6.82 -3.02 -0.13
C ALA A 31 5.33 -3.35 0.06
N GLU A 32 4.94 -4.59 -0.26
CA GLU A 32 3.57 -5.08 -0.11
C GLU A 32 3.09 -4.99 1.34
N ALA A 33 3.92 -5.39 2.30
CA ALA A 33 3.62 -5.28 3.72
C ALA A 33 3.42 -3.82 4.16
N SER A 34 4.26 -2.90 3.65
CA SER A 34 4.18 -1.47 3.96
C SER A 34 2.91 -0.85 3.38
N TYR A 35 2.58 -1.14 2.13
CA TYR A 35 1.35 -0.71 1.49
C TYR A 35 0.10 -1.25 2.20
N THR A 36 0.11 -2.52 2.62
CA THR A 36 -1.01 -3.13 3.35
C THR A 36 -1.28 -2.39 4.66
N LYS A 37 -0.22 -2.12 5.43
CA LYS A 37 -0.33 -1.35 6.68
C LYS A 37 -0.84 0.07 6.43
N ALA A 38 -0.33 0.75 5.40
CA ALA A 38 -0.79 2.09 5.02
C ALA A 38 -2.29 2.10 4.69
N VAL A 39 -2.76 1.15 3.88
CA VAL A 39 -4.19 1.03 3.52
C VAL A 39 -5.05 0.80 4.76
N HIS A 40 -4.66 -0.09 5.68
CA HIS A 40 -5.41 -0.31 6.92
C HIS A 40 -5.57 0.97 7.76
N LEU A 41 -4.51 1.76 7.91
CA LEU A 41 -4.58 3.02 8.65
C LEU A 41 -5.51 4.04 7.97
N LEU A 42 -5.48 4.13 6.63
CA LEU A 42 -6.37 5.02 5.88
C LEU A 42 -7.84 4.59 5.97
N ILE A 43 -8.11 3.28 5.94
CA ILE A 43 -9.46 2.72 6.13
C ILE A 43 -9.96 3.01 7.55
N PHE A 44 -9.11 2.81 8.56
CA PHE A 44 -9.44 3.16 9.94
C PHE A 44 -9.89 4.62 10.04
N LEU A 45 -9.13 5.56 9.48
CA LEU A 45 -9.50 6.98 9.48
C LEU A 45 -10.83 7.22 8.75
N LEU A 46 -11.05 6.56 7.61
CA LEU A 46 -12.23 6.80 6.79
C LEU A 46 -13.50 6.21 7.39
N VAL A 47 -13.40 5.02 7.99
CA VAL A 47 -14.56 4.18 8.36
C VAL A 47 -14.72 4.06 9.85
N GLU A 48 -13.67 3.84 10.63
CA GLU A 48 -13.78 3.50 12.04
C GLU A 48 -13.68 4.73 12.95
N ALA A 49 -12.73 5.62 12.67
CA ALA A 49 -12.46 6.81 13.46
C ALA A 49 -13.67 7.73 13.71
N PRO A 50 -14.60 7.95 12.75
CA PRO A 50 -15.78 8.78 12.99
C PRO A 50 -16.76 8.20 14.04
N PHE A 51 -16.67 6.90 14.32
CA PHE A 51 -17.53 6.23 15.31
C PHE A 51 -16.87 6.07 16.68
N LEU A 52 -15.61 6.51 16.83
CA LEU A 52 -14.95 6.50 18.12
C LEU A 52 -15.47 7.62 19.01
N ILE A 53 -15.65 7.30 20.29
CA ILE A 53 -16.05 8.28 21.30
C ILE A 53 -14.84 9.17 21.59
N MET A 54 -14.77 10.29 20.88
CA MET A 54 -13.73 11.30 21.01
C MET A 54 -14.34 12.66 21.38
N ASN A 55 -13.59 13.46 22.12
CA ASN A 55 -13.96 14.83 22.47
C ASN A 55 -12.80 15.78 22.12
N PRO A 56 -12.91 16.59 21.05
CA PRO A 56 -14.04 16.69 20.13
C PRO A 56 -14.20 15.43 19.23
N PRO A 57 -15.40 15.18 18.69
CA PRO A 57 -15.64 14.06 17.78
C PRO A 57 -14.80 14.23 16.51
N PHE A 58 -14.26 13.12 16.02
CA PHE A 58 -13.54 13.12 14.76
C PHE A 58 -14.51 13.29 13.59
N SER A 59 -14.25 14.27 12.73
CA SER A 59 -15.08 14.53 11.56
C SER A 59 -14.20 14.79 10.34
N LEU A 60 -14.55 14.15 9.23
CA LEU A 60 -13.89 14.34 7.94
C LEU A 60 -14.74 15.23 7.06
N THR A 61 -14.11 16.22 6.42
CA THR A 61 -14.74 16.95 5.32
C THR A 61 -14.87 16.05 4.09
N ASN A 62 -15.72 16.44 3.12
CA ASN A 62 -15.80 15.71 1.85
C ASN A 62 -14.46 15.67 1.11
N SER A 63 -13.66 16.74 1.21
CA SER A 63 -12.32 16.80 0.63
C SER A 63 -11.41 15.75 1.27
N ASP A 64 -11.42 15.63 2.60
CA ASP A 64 -10.58 14.66 3.30
C ASP A 64 -10.97 13.22 2.96
N ARG A 65 -12.28 12.92 2.91
CA ARG A 65 -12.78 11.61 2.48
C ARG A 65 -12.28 11.25 1.07
N TYR A 66 -12.39 12.19 0.14
CA TYR A 66 -11.92 11.99 -1.23
C TYR A 66 -10.40 11.76 -1.30
N ARG A 67 -9.63 12.52 -0.51
CA ARG A 67 -8.17 12.34 -0.41
C ARG A 67 -7.82 10.97 0.13
N LEU A 68 -8.44 10.53 1.23
CA LEU A 68 -8.21 9.20 1.80
C LEU A 68 -8.54 8.09 0.80
N GLN A 69 -9.70 8.16 0.13
CA GLN A 69 -10.09 7.20 -0.91
C GLN A 69 -9.09 7.17 -2.07
N SER A 70 -8.60 8.33 -2.50
CA SER A 70 -7.60 8.43 -3.57
C SER A 70 -6.29 7.74 -3.18
N TYR A 71 -5.82 7.92 -1.95
CA TYR A 71 -4.62 7.22 -1.45
C TYR A 71 -4.83 5.72 -1.35
N ILE A 72 -5.98 5.25 -0.84
CA ILE A 72 -6.31 3.83 -0.77
C ILE A 72 -6.28 3.20 -2.16
N ASN A 73 -6.91 3.85 -3.14
CA ASN A 73 -6.95 3.37 -4.52
C ASN A 73 -5.56 3.30 -5.16
N LEU A 74 -4.72 4.32 -4.93
CA LEU A 74 -3.36 4.37 -5.45
C LEU A 74 -2.50 3.24 -4.90
N LEU A 75 -2.53 3.02 -3.57
CA LEU A 75 -1.75 1.97 -2.92
C LEU A 75 -2.23 0.57 -3.32
N THR A 76 -3.54 0.35 -3.38
CA THR A 76 -4.14 -0.92 -3.81
C THR A 76 -3.77 -1.25 -5.26
N ASN A 77 -3.79 -0.24 -6.15
CA ASN A 77 -3.39 -0.43 -7.54
C ASN A 77 -1.91 -0.85 -7.64
N ARG A 78 -1.01 -0.16 -6.91
CA ARG A 78 0.41 -0.53 -6.86
C ARG A 78 0.64 -1.97 -6.39
N GLN A 79 -0.07 -2.40 -5.34
CA GLN A 79 -0.01 -3.80 -4.89
C GLN A 79 -0.45 -4.78 -5.99
N SER A 80 -1.53 -4.48 -6.70
CA SER A 80 -2.03 -5.31 -7.81
C SER A 80 -1.02 -5.43 -8.95
N VAL A 81 -0.42 -4.30 -9.35
CA VAL A 81 0.61 -4.26 -10.40
C VAL A 81 1.85 -5.04 -9.97
N SER A 82 2.34 -4.80 -8.76
CA SER A 82 3.54 -5.45 -8.22
C SER A 82 3.38 -6.97 -8.13
N ARG A 83 2.23 -7.45 -7.64
CA ARG A 83 1.88 -8.89 -7.63
C ARG A 83 1.82 -9.48 -9.05
N SER A 84 1.24 -8.75 -10.00
CA SER A 84 1.15 -9.21 -11.39
C SER A 84 2.52 -9.30 -12.07
N GLN A 85 3.41 -8.34 -11.84
CA GLN A 85 4.80 -8.37 -12.34
C GLN A 85 5.58 -9.55 -11.76
N ARG A 86 5.36 -9.91 -10.49
CA ARG A 86 5.98 -11.08 -9.86
C ARG A 86 5.61 -12.38 -10.59
N ILE A 87 4.35 -12.55 -11.00
CA ILE A 87 3.90 -13.72 -11.78
C ILE A 87 4.60 -13.78 -13.14
N VAL A 88 4.78 -12.64 -13.81
CA VAL A 88 5.46 -12.57 -15.11
C VAL A 88 6.95 -12.90 -14.98
N HIS A 89 7.63 -12.38 -13.95
CA HIS A 89 9.05 -12.63 -13.73
C HIS A 89 9.34 -14.09 -13.35
N LEU A 90 8.50 -14.69 -12.49
CA LEU A 90 8.60 -16.12 -12.13
C LEU A 90 8.40 -17.02 -13.36
N LYS A 91 7.45 -16.68 -14.25
CA LYS A 91 7.17 -17.48 -15.46
C LYS A 91 8.29 -17.45 -16.51
N CYS A 92 9.18 -16.45 -16.47
CA CYS A 92 10.35 -16.38 -17.35
C CYS A 92 11.54 -17.23 -16.84
N GLY A 93 11.63 -17.50 -15.54
CA GLY A 93 12.71 -18.30 -14.94
C GLY A 93 12.61 -19.80 -15.26
N ASP A 94 11.41 -20.30 -15.56
CA ASP A 94 11.18 -21.72 -15.89
C ASP A 94 11.37 -22.06 -17.38
N GLN A 95 11.72 -21.08 -18.21
CA GLN A 95 11.94 -21.26 -19.66
C GLN A 95 13.40 -21.03 -20.07
N GLN A 96 14.37 -21.61 -19.36
CA GLN A 96 15.72 -21.73 -19.90
C GLN A 96 16.44 -22.98 -19.40
N CYS A 97 16.51 -24.00 -20.26
CA CYS A 97 17.66 -24.88 -20.55
C CYS A 97 17.20 -26.27 -21.05
N THR A 98 17.12 -26.48 -22.36
CA THR A 98 17.72 -27.68 -22.96
C THR A 98 18.39 -27.28 -24.28
N PRO A 99 19.73 -27.41 -24.41
CA PRO A 99 20.35 -27.39 -25.72
C PRO A 99 20.07 -28.75 -26.35
N LYS A 100 19.26 -28.79 -27.42
CA LYS A 100 19.24 -29.97 -28.31
C LYS A 100 20.53 -29.96 -29.12
N GLY A 101 21.55 -30.58 -28.54
CA GLY A 101 22.71 -31.07 -29.28
C GLY A 101 22.51 -32.53 -29.69
N SER A 102 22.85 -32.78 -30.95
CA SER A 102 23.41 -34.04 -31.48
C SER A 102 22.46 -35.18 -31.85
N GLY A 103 22.57 -35.61 -33.12
CA GLY A 103 22.01 -36.83 -33.68
C GLY A 103 21.81 -36.71 -35.17
#